data_AF-A0A536T865-F1
#
_entry.id   AF-A0A536T865-F1
#
_cell.length_a   1.000
_cell.length_b   1.000
_cell.length_c   1.000
_cell.angle_alpha   90.00
_cell.angle_beta   90.00
_cell.angle_gamma   90.00
#
_symmetry.space_group_name_H-M   'P 1'
#
loop_
_entity.id
_entity.type
_entity.pdbx_description
1 polymer ?
#
loop_
_entity_poly.entity_id
_entity_poly.type
_entity_poly.pdbx_seq_one_letter_code
_entity_poly.pdbx_strand_id
1 'polypeptide(L)'
;MNGPIVPTPRIAYFSMEICLDQAIPTYSGGLGVLAGDTLRSAADLNLPVVGVTLLHRKGYFRQQIDENGNQTELPVEWRPEEVLQEQPERATVTIEGRTVHVRGWRYTVRGVTGHEVPVLLLDTSLAENGENDRTLTDSLYGGDARYRLAQEIVLGMGGAQLLRAVGFLGDTRFHMNEGHSALLAATLLDWRLDGRKPFELTEEDVEAVRRQCVFTTHTPVPAGHDRFPADLTKRMLGDATYQLLEAAK
;
A
#
# COMPACT_ATOMS: atom_id res chain seq x y z
N MET A 1 -17.08 15.15 -24.87
CA MET A 1 -15.70 15.16 -24.36
C MET A 1 -15.75 15.58 -22.90
N ASN A 2 -15.88 14.62 -21.98
CA ASN A 2 -15.85 14.88 -20.53
C ASN A 2 -14.67 14.06 -19.98
N GLY A 3 -13.46 14.64 -20.02
CA GLY A 3 -12.36 14.10 -19.20
C GLY A 3 -12.70 14.35 -17.73
N PRO A 4 -12.35 13.44 -16.81
CA PRO A 4 -12.82 13.58 -15.44
C PRO A 4 -12.12 14.78 -14.78
N ILE A 5 -12.94 15.64 -14.15
CA ILE A 5 -12.50 16.66 -13.18
C ILE A 5 -12.17 15.91 -11.89
N VAL A 6 -11.07 15.16 -11.89
CA VAL A 6 -10.40 14.82 -10.63
C VAL A 6 -9.10 15.59 -10.68
N PRO A 7 -8.93 16.66 -9.88
CA PRO A 7 -7.67 17.36 -9.79
C PRO A 7 -6.57 16.33 -9.51
N THR A 8 -5.42 16.43 -10.18
CA THR A 8 -4.26 15.59 -9.86
C THR A 8 -4.07 15.58 -8.34
N PRO A 9 -4.14 14.42 -7.68
CA PRO A 9 -3.98 14.34 -6.23
C PRO A 9 -2.68 15.03 -5.82
N ARG A 10 -2.71 15.78 -4.73
CA ARG A 10 -1.52 16.38 -4.11
C ARG A 10 -1.07 15.60 -2.88
N ILE A 11 -1.89 14.66 -2.40
CA ILE A 11 -1.60 13.82 -1.25
C ILE A 11 -1.93 12.37 -1.62
N ALA A 12 -0.98 11.47 -1.42
CA ALA A 12 -1.21 10.03 -1.47
C ALA A 12 -1.17 9.47 -0.05
N TYR A 13 -2.30 8.95 0.41
CA TYR A 13 -2.48 8.38 1.74
C TYR A 13 -2.32 6.85 1.68
N PHE A 14 -1.20 6.35 2.20
CA PHE A 14 -0.86 4.93 2.22
C PHE A 14 -1.26 4.31 3.55
N SER A 15 -1.99 3.19 3.50
CA SER A 15 -2.28 2.38 4.68
C SER A 15 -2.42 0.90 4.34
N MET A 16 -2.03 0.03 5.26
CA MET A 16 -2.21 -1.42 5.13
C MET A 16 -3.69 -1.83 5.17
N GLU A 17 -4.52 -1.04 5.84
CA GLU A 17 -5.96 -1.24 5.90
C GLU A 17 -6.75 0.06 5.69
N ILE A 18 -7.90 -0.04 5.03
CA ILE A 18 -8.86 1.06 4.83
C ILE A 18 -10.28 0.50 4.89
N CYS A 19 -11.12 1.04 5.77
CA CYS A 19 -12.55 0.77 5.83
C CYS A 19 -13.28 1.60 4.77
N LEU A 20 -13.58 1.00 3.61
CA LEU A 20 -14.23 1.70 2.48
C LEU A 20 -15.75 1.51 2.50
N ASP A 21 -16.16 0.26 2.62
CA ASP A 21 -17.55 -0.20 2.67
C ASP A 21 -17.55 -1.54 3.42
N GLN A 22 -18.66 -1.90 4.05
CA GLN A 22 -18.78 -3.16 4.79
C GLN A 22 -18.60 -4.39 3.89
N ALA A 23 -18.90 -4.28 2.59
CA ALA A 23 -18.72 -5.35 1.62
C ALA A 23 -17.29 -5.49 1.09
N ILE A 24 -16.39 -4.55 1.41
CA ILE A 24 -14.99 -4.54 0.96
C ILE A 24 -14.10 -4.89 2.16
N PRO A 25 -13.59 -6.14 2.27
CA PRO A 25 -12.90 -6.62 3.47
C PRO A 25 -11.43 -6.18 3.52
N THR A 26 -11.17 -4.88 3.43
CA THR A 26 -9.81 -4.32 3.39
C THR A 26 -9.37 -3.72 4.72
N TYR A 27 -10.02 -4.10 5.83
CA TYR A 27 -9.67 -3.64 7.17
C TYR A 27 -10.00 -4.66 8.26
N SER A 28 -9.35 -4.50 9.42
CA SER A 28 -9.50 -5.34 10.60
C SER A 28 -9.95 -4.55 11.83
N GLY A 29 -9.53 -3.28 11.97
CA GLY A 29 -9.74 -2.53 13.19
C GLY A 29 -9.68 -1.02 13.05
N GLY A 30 -9.27 -0.35 14.13
CA GLY A 30 -9.34 1.10 14.28
C GLY A 30 -8.45 1.88 13.32
N LEU A 31 -7.31 1.31 12.87
CA LEU A 31 -6.41 1.96 11.91
C LEU A 31 -7.12 2.14 10.56
N GLY A 32 -7.83 1.11 10.09
CA GLY A 32 -8.56 1.10 8.84
C GLY A 32 -9.85 1.92 8.91
N VAL A 33 -10.56 1.92 10.06
CA VAL A 33 -11.69 2.83 10.29
C VAL A 33 -11.23 4.28 10.21
N LEU A 34 -10.14 4.63 10.92
CA LEU A 34 -9.57 5.98 10.85
C LEU A 34 -9.16 6.37 9.42
N ALA A 35 -8.52 5.46 8.68
CA ALA A 35 -8.14 5.70 7.30
C ALA A 35 -9.36 5.94 6.40
N GLY A 36 -10.42 5.13 6.57
CA GLY A 36 -11.69 5.29 5.87
C GLY A 36 -12.35 6.64 6.14
N ASP A 37 -12.50 6.99 7.42
CA ASP A 37 -13.06 8.27 7.87
C ASP A 37 -12.23 9.47 7.38
N THR A 38 -10.90 9.32 7.34
CA THR A 38 -9.98 10.33 6.81
C THR A 38 -10.25 10.58 5.33
N LEU A 39 -10.36 9.52 4.52
CA LEU A 39 -10.64 9.65 3.09
C LEU A 39 -12.05 10.15 2.82
N ARG A 40 -13.04 9.76 3.63
CA ARG A 40 -14.40 10.30 3.55
C ARG A 40 -14.43 11.80 3.87
N SER A 41 -13.74 12.21 4.93
CA SER A 41 -13.60 13.61 5.29
C SER A 41 -12.87 14.40 4.20
N ALA A 42 -11.83 13.83 3.59
CA ALA A 42 -11.15 14.43 2.44
C ALA A 42 -12.11 14.61 1.25
N ALA A 43 -12.99 13.63 1.02
CA ALA A 43 -14.01 13.72 -0.02
C ALA A 43 -15.03 14.84 0.28
N ASP A 44 -15.54 14.91 1.51
CA ASP A 44 -16.50 15.93 1.96
C ASP A 44 -15.91 17.36 1.91
N LEU A 45 -14.60 17.50 2.16
CA LEU A 45 -13.88 18.76 2.17
C LEU A 45 -13.27 19.15 0.80
N ASN A 46 -13.55 18.39 -0.26
CA ASN A 46 -13.01 18.60 -1.61
C ASN A 46 -11.46 18.59 -1.68
N LEU A 47 -10.80 17.77 -0.86
CA LEU A 47 -9.34 17.71 -0.81
C LEU A 47 -8.78 16.82 -1.95
N PRO A 48 -7.62 17.19 -2.54
CA PRO A 48 -7.00 16.44 -3.63
C PRO A 48 -6.18 15.25 -3.08
N VAL A 49 -6.87 14.22 -2.60
CA VAL A 49 -6.27 13.02 -1.99
C VAL A 49 -6.49 11.80 -2.88
N VAL A 50 -5.53 10.87 -2.87
CA VAL A 50 -5.71 9.48 -3.33
C VAL A 50 -5.36 8.53 -2.18
N GLY A 51 -6.22 7.54 -1.91
CA GLY A 51 -5.90 6.45 -0.99
C GLY A 51 -5.13 5.34 -1.69
N VAL A 52 -4.22 4.68 -0.98
CA VAL A 52 -3.46 3.53 -1.48
C VAL A 52 -3.42 2.45 -0.41
N THR A 53 -3.86 1.25 -0.76
CA THR A 53 -3.88 0.09 0.14
C THR A 53 -3.69 -1.21 -0.62
N LEU A 54 -3.50 -2.33 0.08
CA LEU A 54 -3.57 -3.64 -0.54
C LEU A 54 -5.03 -4.05 -0.71
N LEU A 55 -5.33 -4.71 -1.82
CA LEU A 55 -6.52 -5.54 -1.91
C LEU A 55 -6.28 -6.77 -1.04
N HIS A 56 -7.25 -7.15 -0.21
CA HIS A 56 -7.19 -8.36 0.61
C HIS A 56 -8.25 -9.36 0.13
N ARG A 57 -7.86 -10.37 -0.66
CA ARG A 57 -8.79 -11.33 -1.27
C ARG A 57 -9.56 -12.19 -0.29
N LYS A 58 -9.00 -12.41 0.90
CA LYS A 58 -9.59 -13.20 1.99
C LYS A 58 -9.91 -12.34 3.22
N GLY A 59 -9.65 -11.03 3.14
CA GLY A 59 -9.81 -10.08 4.24
C GLY A 59 -8.93 -10.39 5.45
N TYR A 60 -9.37 -9.93 6.61
CA TYR A 60 -8.78 -10.33 7.89
C TYR A 60 -9.22 -11.76 8.24
N PHE A 61 -10.50 -11.94 8.58
CA PHE A 61 -11.22 -13.20 8.59
C PHE A 61 -12.71 -12.95 8.83
N ARG A 62 -13.53 -13.95 8.50
CA ARG A 62 -14.91 -14.08 9.00
C ARG A 62 -14.88 -14.94 10.25
N GLN A 63 -15.30 -14.34 11.37
CA GLN A 63 -15.39 -15.02 12.65
C GLN A 63 -16.59 -15.97 12.67
N GLN A 64 -16.37 -17.22 13.08
CA GLN A 64 -17.42 -18.16 13.41
C GLN A 64 -17.23 -18.63 14.86
N ILE A 65 -18.30 -18.61 15.65
CA ILE A 65 -18.30 -19.08 17.04
C ILE A 65 -19.22 -20.30 17.11
N ASP A 66 -18.69 -21.41 17.61
CA ASP A 66 -19.47 -22.65 17.79
C ASP A 66 -20.33 -22.63 19.07
N GLU A 67 -21.15 -23.66 19.26
CA GLU A 67 -22.03 -23.79 20.44
C GLU A 67 -21.27 -23.85 21.78
N ASN A 68 -19.98 -24.17 21.75
CA ASN A 68 -19.11 -24.22 22.93
C ASN A 68 -18.33 -22.90 23.15
N GLY A 69 -18.53 -21.89 22.30
CA GLY A 69 -17.83 -20.61 22.37
C GLY A 69 -16.44 -20.61 21.74
N ASN A 70 -16.06 -21.65 20.98
CA ASN A 70 -14.77 -21.67 20.28
C ASN A 70 -14.85 -20.83 19.00
N GLN A 71 -13.82 -20.01 18.79
CA GLN A 71 -13.66 -19.25 17.55
C GLN A 71 -12.99 -20.10 16.47
N THR A 72 -13.52 -20.01 15.25
CA THR A 72 -12.88 -20.44 14.00
C THR A 72 -12.81 -19.25 13.05
N GLU A 73 -11.68 -19.12 12.37
CA GLU A 73 -11.40 -18.05 11.40
C GLU A 73 -11.53 -18.61 9.99
N LEU A 74 -12.44 -18.02 9.21
CA LEU A 74 -12.67 -18.41 7.81
C LEU A 74 -12.28 -17.26 6.89
N PRO A 75 -11.85 -17.52 5.64
CA PRO A 75 -11.66 -16.45 4.67
C PRO A 75 -12.98 -15.71 4.40
N VAL A 76 -12.87 -14.41 4.12
CA VAL A 76 -14.00 -13.63 3.60
C VAL A 76 -14.11 -13.90 2.10
N GLU A 77 -15.27 -14.40 1.67
CA GLU A 77 -15.56 -14.65 0.26
C GLU A 77 -16.16 -13.38 -0.37
N TRP A 78 -15.49 -12.84 -1.38
CA TRP A 78 -15.97 -11.68 -2.15
C TRP A 78 -15.36 -11.66 -3.55
N ARG A 79 -15.90 -10.82 -4.42
CA ARG A 79 -15.46 -10.66 -5.81
C ARG A 79 -15.08 -9.21 -6.09
N PRO A 80 -13.78 -8.87 -6.00
CA PRO A 80 -13.28 -7.53 -6.30
C PRO A 80 -13.83 -6.94 -7.59
N GLU A 81 -13.91 -7.75 -8.64
CA GLU A 81 -14.38 -7.37 -9.98
C GLU A 81 -15.85 -6.93 -10.05
N GLU A 82 -16.67 -7.29 -9.05
CA GLU A 82 -18.08 -6.88 -9.00
C GLU A 82 -18.26 -5.49 -8.36
N VAL A 83 -17.28 -5.01 -7.58
CA VAL A 83 -17.38 -3.77 -6.79
C VAL A 83 -16.29 -2.74 -7.07
N LEU A 84 -15.18 -3.15 -7.70
CA LEU A 84 -14.03 -2.31 -8.00
C LEU A 84 -13.81 -2.21 -9.51
N GLN A 85 -13.25 -1.07 -9.93
CA GLN A 85 -12.87 -0.85 -11.31
C GLN A 85 -11.38 -1.14 -11.53
N GLU A 86 -11.05 -2.15 -12.33
CA GLU A 86 -9.67 -2.43 -12.70
C GLU A 86 -9.05 -1.24 -13.47
N GLN A 87 -7.83 -0.87 -13.10
CA GLN A 87 -7.03 0.12 -13.82
C GLN A 87 -6.19 -0.58 -14.90
N PRO A 88 -6.02 0.00 -16.09
CA PRO A 88 -5.19 -0.61 -17.15
C PRO A 88 -3.69 -0.59 -16.80
N GLU A 89 -3.26 0.35 -15.96
CA GLU A 89 -1.87 0.48 -15.54
C GLU A 89 -1.41 -0.71 -14.69
N ARG A 90 -0.11 -0.97 -14.74
CA ARG A 90 0.56 -2.04 -14.00
C ARG A 90 1.82 -1.48 -13.34
N ALA A 91 2.17 -2.07 -12.21
CA ALA A 91 3.45 -1.87 -11.55
C ALA A 91 4.19 -3.20 -11.42
N THR A 92 5.49 -3.15 -11.13
CA THR A 92 6.32 -4.33 -10.91
C THR A 92 7.23 -4.13 -9.72
N VAL A 93 7.30 -5.09 -8.82
CA VAL A 93 8.29 -5.09 -7.72
C VAL A 93 9.20 -6.30 -7.84
N THR A 94 10.44 -6.17 -7.39
CA THR A 94 11.36 -7.31 -7.29
C THR A 94 11.29 -7.88 -5.89
N ILE A 95 10.94 -9.16 -5.78
CA ILE A 95 10.87 -9.89 -4.51
C ILE A 95 11.71 -11.17 -4.64
N GLU A 96 12.79 -11.27 -3.87
CA GLU A 96 13.71 -12.41 -3.92
C GLU A 96 14.25 -12.67 -5.34
N GLY A 97 14.59 -11.59 -6.05
CA GLY A 97 15.08 -11.62 -7.43
C GLY A 97 14.01 -11.92 -8.50
N ARG A 98 12.75 -12.17 -8.09
CA ARG A 98 11.64 -12.44 -9.01
C ARG A 98 10.87 -11.15 -9.27
N THR A 99 10.45 -10.95 -10.52
CA THR A 99 9.51 -9.86 -10.86
C THR A 99 8.11 -10.28 -10.45
N VAL A 100 7.48 -9.46 -9.61
CA VAL A 100 6.08 -9.60 -9.20
C VAL A 100 5.28 -8.46 -9.82
N HIS A 101 4.34 -8.82 -10.67
CA HIS A 101 3.40 -7.91 -11.31
C HIS A 101 2.31 -7.49 -10.31
N VAL A 102 1.95 -6.22 -10.34
CA VAL A 102 0.91 -5.65 -9.48
C VAL A 102 -0.09 -4.93 -10.38
N ARG A 103 -1.37 -5.28 -10.25
CA ARG A 103 -2.47 -4.50 -10.84
C ARG A 103 -3.07 -3.55 -9.80
N GLY A 104 -3.72 -2.51 -10.30
CA GLY A 104 -4.52 -1.60 -9.49
C GLY A 104 -6.01 -1.84 -9.70
N TRP A 105 -6.76 -1.86 -8.61
CA TRP A 105 -8.20 -1.67 -8.59
C TRP A 105 -8.52 -0.27 -8.07
N ARG A 106 -9.62 0.32 -8.52
CA ARG A 106 -10.10 1.63 -8.06
C ARG A 106 -11.45 1.50 -7.39
N TYR A 107 -11.53 1.99 -6.16
CA TYR A 107 -12.76 2.36 -5.49
C TYR A 107 -12.87 3.89 -5.43
N THR A 108 -14.08 4.43 -5.39
CA THR A 108 -14.29 5.89 -5.34
C THR A 108 -15.11 6.25 -4.10
N VAL A 109 -14.47 6.96 -3.17
CA VAL A 109 -15.16 7.55 -2.02
C VAL A 109 -15.82 8.85 -2.47
N ARG A 110 -17.14 8.92 -2.41
CA ARG A 110 -17.92 10.11 -2.78
C ARG A 110 -18.29 10.90 -1.54
N GLY A 111 -17.88 12.18 -1.51
CA GLY A 111 -18.26 13.12 -0.46
C GLY A 111 -19.66 13.69 -0.65
N VAL A 112 -20.19 14.36 0.37
CA VAL A 112 -21.51 15.00 0.38
C VAL A 112 -21.66 16.14 -0.65
N THR A 113 -20.54 16.73 -1.07
CA THR A 113 -20.44 17.75 -2.11
C THR A 113 -20.44 17.17 -3.53
N GLY A 114 -20.34 15.84 -3.66
CA GLY A 114 -20.14 15.14 -4.92
C GLY A 114 -18.68 14.97 -5.34
N HIS A 115 -17.71 15.58 -4.62
CA HIS A 115 -16.28 15.36 -4.87
C HIS A 115 -15.88 13.91 -4.61
N GLU A 116 -14.92 13.43 -5.38
CA GLU A 116 -14.50 12.04 -5.43
C GLU A 116 -13.04 11.91 -5.03
N VAL A 117 -12.79 11.01 -4.07
CA VAL A 117 -11.44 10.59 -3.70
C VAL A 117 -11.23 9.17 -4.21
N PRO A 118 -10.32 8.95 -5.17
CA PRO A 118 -9.98 7.60 -5.62
C PRO A 118 -9.17 6.87 -4.55
N VAL A 119 -9.41 5.57 -4.43
CA VAL A 119 -8.61 4.65 -3.61
C VAL A 119 -8.11 3.53 -4.51
N LEU A 120 -6.79 3.38 -4.59
CA LEU A 120 -6.13 2.32 -5.33
C LEU A 120 -5.88 1.13 -4.41
N LEU A 121 -6.37 -0.03 -4.82
CA LEU A 121 -6.17 -1.30 -4.13
C LEU A 121 -5.24 -2.19 -4.95
N LEU A 122 -4.08 -2.53 -4.40
CA LEU A 122 -3.03 -3.29 -5.08
C LEU A 122 -3.29 -4.79 -4.96
N ASP A 123 -3.23 -5.50 -6.08
CA ASP A 123 -3.49 -6.94 -6.15
C ASP A 123 -2.41 -7.66 -6.96
N THR A 124 -1.90 -8.75 -6.40
CA THR A 124 -0.86 -9.60 -7.02
C THR A 124 -1.43 -10.87 -7.64
N SER A 125 -2.73 -11.12 -7.55
CA SER A 125 -3.37 -12.29 -8.14
C SER A 125 -3.52 -12.14 -9.66
N LEU A 126 -2.40 -12.34 -10.34
CA LEU A 126 -2.20 -12.23 -11.78
C LEU A 126 -1.57 -13.54 -12.30
N ALA A 127 -1.89 -13.94 -13.53
CA ALA A 127 -1.41 -15.19 -14.10
C ALA A 127 0.10 -15.14 -14.42
N GLU A 128 0.64 -13.94 -14.56
CA GLU A 128 2.06 -13.63 -14.78
C GLU A 128 2.91 -13.92 -13.54
N ASN A 129 2.28 -13.96 -12.35
CA ASN A 129 2.94 -14.21 -11.09
C ASN A 129 2.95 -15.71 -10.75
N GLY A 130 4.03 -16.15 -10.10
CA GLY A 130 4.09 -17.49 -9.53
C GLY A 130 3.02 -17.70 -8.45
N GLU A 131 2.63 -18.95 -8.20
CA GLU A 131 1.54 -19.30 -7.28
C GLU A 131 1.69 -18.64 -5.89
N ASN A 132 2.92 -18.62 -5.36
CA ASN A 132 3.21 -17.99 -4.06
C ASN A 132 3.13 -16.45 -4.08
N ASP A 133 3.34 -15.80 -5.23
CA ASP A 133 3.26 -14.34 -5.32
C ASP A 133 1.82 -13.87 -5.53
N ARG A 134 0.98 -14.72 -6.14
CA ARG A 134 -0.45 -14.46 -6.31
C ARG A 134 -1.21 -14.32 -5.00
N THR A 135 -0.70 -14.93 -3.93
CA THR A 135 -1.33 -14.94 -2.61
C THR A 135 -0.81 -13.83 -1.67
N LEU A 136 0.13 -12.99 -2.11
CA LEU A 136 0.68 -11.89 -1.29
C LEU A 136 -0.37 -10.84 -0.88
N THR A 137 -1.53 -10.86 -1.53
CA THR A 137 -2.67 -9.96 -1.30
C THR A 137 -3.91 -10.73 -0.83
N ASP A 138 -3.71 -11.91 -0.22
CA ASP A 138 -4.80 -12.72 0.31
C ASP A 138 -5.29 -12.20 1.67
N SER A 139 -4.44 -12.30 2.70
CA SER A 139 -4.84 -12.09 4.10
C SER A 139 -4.22 -10.84 4.69
N LEU A 140 -5.06 -10.00 5.30
CA LEU A 140 -4.62 -8.88 6.11
C LEU A 140 -3.99 -9.40 7.40
N TYR A 141 -2.78 -8.96 7.73
CA TYR A 141 -2.04 -9.38 8.94
C TYR A 141 -1.85 -10.90 9.09
N GLY A 142 -1.78 -11.62 7.97
CA GLY A 142 -1.53 -13.07 7.96
C GLY A 142 -0.06 -13.45 7.73
N GLY A 143 0.17 -14.76 7.63
CA GLY A 143 1.44 -15.33 7.19
C GLY A 143 2.59 -15.20 8.17
N ASP A 144 3.81 -15.29 7.65
CA ASP A 144 5.07 -15.17 8.39
C ASP A 144 5.78 -13.83 8.10
N ALA A 145 6.97 -13.64 8.66
CA ALA A 145 7.75 -12.43 8.44
C ALA A 145 8.07 -12.16 6.95
N ARG A 146 8.25 -13.23 6.14
CA ARG A 146 8.47 -13.09 4.70
C ARG A 146 7.21 -12.57 4.02
N TYR A 147 6.05 -13.13 4.34
CA TYR A 147 4.76 -12.69 3.82
C TYR A 147 4.47 -11.23 4.17
N ARG A 148 4.67 -10.86 5.45
CA ARG A 148 4.50 -9.48 5.93
C ARG A 148 5.41 -8.50 5.21
N LEU A 149 6.70 -8.82 5.06
CA LEU A 149 7.62 -7.95 4.31
C LEU A 149 7.27 -7.87 2.81
N ALA A 150 6.80 -8.96 2.21
CA ALA A 150 6.32 -8.94 0.82
C ALA A 150 5.12 -7.99 0.66
N GLN A 151 4.19 -7.98 1.62
CA GLN A 151 3.08 -7.03 1.65
C GLN A 151 3.56 -5.58 1.73
N GLU A 152 4.54 -5.29 2.59
CA GLU A 152 5.12 -3.93 2.68
C GLU A 152 5.86 -3.51 1.41
N ILE A 153 6.53 -4.44 0.71
CA ILE A 153 7.15 -4.19 -0.60
C ILE A 153 6.07 -3.84 -1.64
N VAL A 154 5.01 -4.64 -1.71
CA VAL A 154 3.90 -4.39 -2.66
C VAL A 154 3.22 -3.06 -2.33
N LEU A 155 2.91 -2.80 -1.06
CA LEU A 155 2.24 -1.57 -0.64
C LEU A 155 3.12 -0.34 -0.88
N GLY A 156 4.36 -0.34 -0.36
CA GLY A 156 5.26 0.81 -0.45
C GLY A 156 5.80 1.02 -1.85
N MET A 157 6.55 0.05 -2.37
CA MET A 157 7.24 0.18 -3.66
C MET A 157 6.28 -0.01 -4.83
N GLY A 158 5.41 -1.02 -4.76
CA GLY A 158 4.40 -1.28 -5.79
C GLY A 158 3.38 -0.14 -5.85
N GLY A 159 2.95 0.38 -4.70
CA GLY A 159 2.01 1.51 -4.63
C GLY A 159 2.59 2.78 -5.23
N ALA A 160 3.86 3.09 -4.93
CA ALA A 160 4.56 4.21 -5.56
C ALA A 160 4.59 4.09 -7.09
N GLN A 161 5.03 2.93 -7.60
CA GLN A 161 5.12 2.68 -9.03
C GLN A 161 3.76 2.73 -9.72
N LEU A 162 2.71 2.22 -9.07
CA LEU A 162 1.36 2.28 -9.61
C LEU A 162 0.86 3.74 -9.68
N LEU A 163 1.08 4.54 -8.62
CA LEU A 163 0.78 5.98 -8.63
C LEU A 163 1.50 6.72 -9.77
N ARG A 164 2.76 6.35 -10.05
CA ARG A 164 3.50 6.88 -11.22
C ARG A 164 2.80 6.56 -12.52
N ALA A 165 2.43 5.29 -12.71
CA ALA A 165 1.84 4.82 -13.94
C ALA A 165 0.48 5.48 -14.22
N VAL A 166 -0.35 5.69 -13.20
CA VAL A 166 -1.66 6.36 -13.34
C VAL A 166 -1.56 7.89 -13.40
N GLY A 167 -0.36 8.47 -13.26
CA GLY A 167 -0.13 9.91 -13.40
C GLY A 167 -0.37 10.75 -12.13
N PHE A 168 -0.31 10.16 -10.94
CA PHE A 168 -0.59 10.82 -9.65
C PHE A 168 0.66 11.29 -8.88
N LEU A 169 1.84 11.35 -9.50
CA LEU A 169 3.07 11.71 -8.77
C LEU A 169 3.37 13.21 -8.63
N GLY A 170 3.03 14.05 -9.61
CA GLY A 170 3.32 15.50 -9.69
C GLY A 170 4.05 16.14 -8.49
N ASP A 171 3.36 17.02 -7.77
CA ASP A 171 3.85 17.64 -6.51
C ASP A 171 3.37 16.86 -5.27
N THR A 172 3.14 15.55 -5.41
CA THR A 172 2.44 14.74 -4.42
C THR A 172 3.25 14.60 -3.14
N ARG A 173 2.57 14.73 -1.99
CA ARG A 173 3.08 14.36 -0.67
C ARG A 173 2.56 12.99 -0.28
N PHE A 174 3.39 12.22 0.40
CA PHE A 174 3.08 10.86 0.78
C PHE A 174 2.83 10.78 2.28
N HIS A 175 1.61 10.46 2.66
CA HIS A 175 1.25 10.21 4.05
C HIS A 175 1.28 8.71 4.31
N MET A 176 2.16 8.28 5.21
CA MET A 176 2.33 6.89 5.63
C MET A 176 1.62 6.68 6.96
N ASN A 177 0.55 5.89 6.94
CA ASN A 177 -0.20 5.49 8.11
C ASN A 177 0.41 4.21 8.71
N GLU A 178 1.20 4.37 9.78
CA GLU A 178 2.13 3.40 10.35
C GLU A 178 3.28 2.96 9.40
N GLY A 179 4.18 2.12 9.93
CA GLY A 179 5.41 1.68 9.25
C GLY A 179 5.20 0.79 8.01
N HIS A 180 4.00 0.28 7.77
CA HIS A 180 3.71 -0.72 6.74
C HIS A 180 4.00 -0.29 5.30
N SER A 181 4.08 1.02 5.05
CA SER A 181 4.40 1.59 3.74
C SER A 181 5.78 2.23 3.68
N ALA A 182 6.62 2.05 4.70
CA ALA A 182 7.92 2.73 4.82
C ALA A 182 8.85 2.49 3.61
N LEU A 183 8.75 1.34 2.94
CA LEU A 183 9.53 1.02 1.74
C LEU A 183 9.21 1.90 0.53
N LEU A 184 8.11 2.68 0.57
CA LEU A 184 7.87 3.79 -0.34
C LEU A 184 9.08 4.73 -0.41
N ALA A 185 9.70 5.05 0.73
CA ALA A 185 10.85 5.95 0.78
C ALA A 185 12.04 5.41 -0.04
N ALA A 186 12.24 4.08 -0.09
CA ALA A 186 13.28 3.47 -0.92
C ALA A 186 13.03 3.73 -2.41
N THR A 187 11.77 3.61 -2.86
CA THR A 187 11.42 3.93 -4.25
C THR A 187 11.58 5.41 -4.58
N LEU A 188 11.22 6.30 -3.66
CA LEU A 188 11.43 7.75 -3.84
C LEU A 188 12.92 8.11 -3.92
N LEU A 189 13.76 7.48 -3.08
CA LEU A 189 15.21 7.65 -3.12
C LEU A 189 15.80 7.12 -4.44
N ASP A 190 15.36 5.96 -4.91
CA ASP A 190 15.79 5.38 -6.19
C ASP A 190 15.49 6.33 -7.36
N TRP A 191 14.27 6.89 -7.40
CA TRP A 191 13.92 7.90 -8.41
C TRP A 191 14.72 9.20 -8.26
N ARG A 192 15.04 9.62 -7.03
CA ARG A 192 15.85 10.81 -6.76
C ARG A 192 17.31 10.63 -7.20
N LEU A 193 17.84 9.41 -7.09
CA LEU A 193 19.16 9.06 -7.58
C LEU A 193 19.24 9.14 -9.11
N ASP A 194 18.13 8.89 -9.81
CA ASP A 194 18.03 9.00 -11.28
C ASP A 194 19.15 8.22 -12.00
N GLY A 195 19.33 6.96 -11.60
CA GLY A 195 20.34 6.07 -12.17
C GLY A 195 21.73 6.16 -11.53
N ARG A 196 21.97 7.12 -10.62
CA ARG A 196 23.15 7.09 -9.73
C ARG A 196 23.15 5.84 -8.85
N LYS A 197 24.33 5.42 -8.42
CA LYS A 197 24.51 4.26 -7.56
C LYS A 197 24.12 4.58 -6.10
N PRO A 198 23.70 3.56 -5.32
CA PRO A 198 23.36 3.77 -3.90
C PRO A 198 24.44 4.47 -3.06
N PHE A 199 25.73 4.23 -3.35
CA PHE A 199 26.83 4.88 -2.63
C PHE A 199 27.03 6.36 -3.01
N GLU A 200 26.35 6.85 -4.05
CA GLU A 200 26.34 8.26 -4.46
C GLU A 200 25.17 9.03 -3.82
N LEU A 201 24.42 8.39 -2.92
CA LEU A 201 23.37 9.03 -2.14
C LEU A 201 23.96 10.11 -1.23
N THR A 202 23.33 11.28 -1.24
CA THR A 202 23.73 12.42 -0.41
C THR A 202 22.68 12.71 0.65
N GLU A 203 23.07 13.43 1.71
CA GLU A 203 22.13 13.97 2.70
C GLU A 203 21.04 14.86 2.07
N GLU A 204 21.37 15.59 1.00
CA GLU A 204 20.40 16.40 0.27
C GLU A 204 19.33 15.55 -0.41
N ASP A 205 19.71 14.39 -0.97
CA ASP A 205 18.77 13.43 -1.57
C ASP A 205 17.82 12.87 -0.49
N VAL A 206 18.36 12.49 0.67
CA VAL A 206 17.58 11.99 1.81
C VAL A 206 16.63 13.05 2.34
N GLU A 207 17.10 14.28 2.55
CA GLU A 207 16.28 15.39 3.03
C GLU A 207 15.19 15.78 2.02
N ALA A 208 15.47 15.72 0.72
CA ALA A 208 14.48 15.97 -0.32
C ALA A 208 13.33 14.94 -0.29
N VAL A 209 13.63 13.65 -0.10
CA VAL A 209 12.61 12.61 0.06
C VAL A 209 11.89 12.75 1.40
N ARG A 210 12.61 13.06 2.48
CA ARG A 210 12.02 13.30 3.81
C ARG A 210 10.95 14.38 3.76
N ARG A 211 11.16 15.48 3.02
CA ARG A 211 10.18 16.57 2.84
C ARG A 211 8.95 16.19 2.01
N GLN A 212 9.01 15.09 1.27
CA GLN A 212 7.86 14.55 0.54
C GLN A 212 6.99 13.65 1.43
N CYS A 213 7.54 13.15 2.53
CA CYS A 213 6.92 12.14 3.38
C CYS A 213 6.36 12.75 4.68
N VAL A 214 5.17 12.32 5.05
CA VAL A 214 4.54 12.56 6.35
C VAL A 214 4.30 11.20 6.98
N PHE A 215 4.73 10.99 8.22
CA PHE A 215 4.56 9.72 8.92
C PHE A 215 3.65 9.91 10.14
N THR A 216 2.72 8.98 10.34
CA THR A 216 1.90 8.93 11.55
C THR A 216 2.03 7.55 12.18
N THR A 217 2.29 7.53 13.49
CA THR A 217 2.29 6.29 14.28
C THR A 217 1.20 6.35 15.33
N HIS A 218 0.50 5.23 15.48
CA HIS A 218 -0.64 5.07 16.38
C HIS A 218 -0.28 4.18 17.58
N THR A 219 0.75 3.35 17.43
CA THR A 219 1.20 2.47 18.49
C THR A 219 2.40 3.06 19.23
N PRO A 220 2.27 3.46 20.51
CA PRO A 220 3.37 4.03 21.26
C PRO A 220 4.41 2.99 21.71
N VAL A 221 4.14 1.69 21.49
CA VAL A 221 4.98 0.59 21.97
C VAL A 221 5.64 -0.18 20.82
N PRO A 222 6.90 -0.63 20.97
CA PRO A 222 7.64 -1.34 19.92
C PRO A 222 6.98 -2.61 19.40
N ALA A 223 6.08 -3.22 20.17
CA ALA A 223 5.38 -4.46 19.79
C ALA A 223 4.40 -4.26 18.63
N GLY A 224 3.99 -3.02 18.33
CA GLY A 224 3.14 -2.71 17.17
C GLY A 224 3.91 -2.35 15.91
N HIS A 225 5.25 -2.44 15.94
CA HIS A 225 6.09 -2.10 14.79
C HIS A 225 6.67 -3.38 14.20
N ASP A 226 6.38 -3.61 12.92
CA ASP A 226 6.96 -4.72 12.17
C ASP A 226 8.50 -4.59 12.16
N ARG A 227 9.19 -5.70 12.49
CA ARG A 227 10.66 -5.79 12.49
C ARG A 227 11.09 -7.02 11.72
N PHE A 228 11.90 -6.79 10.70
CA PHE A 228 12.38 -7.85 9.83
C PHE A 228 13.89 -8.09 10.04
N PRO A 229 14.33 -9.36 10.14
CA PRO A 229 15.75 -9.68 10.16
C PRO A 229 16.47 -9.13 8.94
N ALA A 230 17.67 -8.58 9.12
CA ALA A 230 18.44 -7.92 8.05
C ALA A 230 18.73 -8.86 6.87
N ASP A 231 19.00 -10.14 7.14
CA ASP A 231 19.22 -11.17 6.13
C ASP A 231 17.95 -11.47 5.31
N LEU A 232 16.78 -11.47 5.95
CA LEU A 232 15.49 -11.58 5.26
C LEU A 232 15.27 -10.33 4.38
N THR A 233 15.46 -9.15 4.93
CA THR A 233 15.28 -7.87 4.22
C THR A 233 16.18 -7.79 2.99
N LYS A 234 17.47 -8.13 3.13
CA LYS A 234 18.42 -8.15 2.01
C LYS A 234 17.99 -9.13 0.92
N ARG A 235 17.60 -10.35 1.29
CA ARG A 235 17.14 -11.36 0.32
C ARG A 235 15.87 -10.90 -0.41
N MET A 236 14.92 -10.33 0.32
CA MET A 236 13.64 -9.88 -0.22
C MET A 236 13.79 -8.70 -1.19
N LEU A 237 14.56 -7.68 -0.82
CA LEU A 237 14.72 -6.44 -1.61
C LEU A 237 15.77 -6.52 -2.72
N GLY A 238 16.72 -7.44 -2.60
CA GLY A 238 17.91 -7.51 -3.45
C GLY A 238 18.99 -6.48 -3.05
N ASP A 239 20.19 -6.67 -3.60
CA ASP A 239 21.38 -5.92 -3.16
C ASP A 239 21.27 -4.41 -3.37
N ALA A 240 20.78 -3.95 -4.52
CA ALA A 240 20.72 -2.52 -4.86
C ALA A 240 19.81 -1.74 -3.90
N THR A 241 18.58 -2.19 -3.72
CA THR A 241 17.60 -1.57 -2.81
C THR A 241 18.06 -1.67 -1.35
N TYR A 242 18.64 -2.80 -0.95
CA TYR A 242 19.17 -2.96 0.41
C TYR A 242 20.34 -1.99 0.68
N GLN A 243 21.27 -1.85 -0.26
CA GLN A 243 22.37 -0.87 -0.16
C GLN A 243 21.86 0.56 -0.08
N LEU A 244 20.79 0.88 -0.82
CA LEU A 244 20.15 2.19 -0.75
C LEU A 244 19.60 2.49 0.65
N LEU A 245 18.95 1.51 1.28
CA LEU A 245 18.47 1.63 2.65
C LEU A 245 19.62 1.79 3.65
N GLU A 246 20.72 1.03 3.50
CA GLU A 246 21.88 1.16 4.38
C GLU A 246 22.57 2.52 4.23
N ALA A 247 22.62 3.07 3.01
CA ALA A 247 23.23 4.38 2.75
C ALA A 247 22.39 5.55 3.30
N ALA A 248 21.08 5.34 3.52
CA ALA A 248 20.15 6.36 4.01
C ALA A 248 20.00 6.38 5.54
N LYS A 249 20.71 5.51 6.27
CA LYS A 249 20.74 5.47 7.75
C LYS A 249 21.62 6.57 8.32
#